data_AF-A0A3C1ERE3-F1
#
_entry.id   AF-A0A3C1ERE3-F1
#
_cell.length_a   1.000
_cell.length_b   1.000
_cell.length_c   1.000
_cell.angle_alpha   90.00
_cell.angle_beta   90.00
_cell.angle_gamma   90.00
#
_symmetry.space_group_name_H-M   'P 1'
#
loop_
_entity.id
_entity.type
_entity.pdbx_description
1 polymer ?
#
loop_
_entity_poly.entity_id
_entity_poly.type
_entity_poly.pdbx_seq_one_letter_code
_entity_poly.pdbx_strand_id
1 'polypeptide(L)'
;MRIAQWYKAGANPTADIGSSFLQLLNEGVTQKYHVGPTLDGANRPTSLFATANGDNVPRFDRVTFPGWILVNPGVEPVYDDIYISAGPGAQARVEIGDAPNYSNCTNLTLATINHWSDFSITATLRQGSFKNGDSAYLFVIDAEGNTSDGKAITIGNGIVSGAPAKPKGLRIK
;
A
#
# COMPACT_ATOMS: atom_id res chain seq x y z
N MET A 1 13.70 4.23 -3.78
CA MET A 1 13.18 3.98 -2.42
C MET A 1 11.71 4.33 -2.40
N ARG A 2 10.85 3.46 -1.86
CA ARG A 2 9.41 3.72 -1.70
C ARG A 2 9.04 3.66 -0.23
N ILE A 3 8.20 4.60 0.19
CA ILE A 3 7.53 4.62 1.48
C ILE A 3 6.04 4.51 1.20
N ALA A 4 5.38 3.52 1.79
CA ALA A 4 3.92 3.40 1.77
C ALA A 4 3.42 3.41 3.20
N GLN A 5 2.51 4.34 3.50
CA GLN A 5 1.93 4.48 4.82
C GLN A 5 0.41 4.54 4.71
N TRP A 6 -0.26 3.67 5.46
CA TRP A 6 -1.72 3.64 5.55
C TRP A 6 -2.16 3.90 6.97
N TYR A 7 -3.32 4.54 7.07
CA TYR A 7 -4.00 4.79 8.32
C TYR A 7 -5.42 4.29 8.20
N LYS A 8 -5.86 3.48 9.16
CA LYS A 8 -7.24 3.01 9.28
C LYS A 8 -7.77 3.47 10.61
N ALA A 9 -8.92 4.12 10.61
CA ALA A 9 -9.73 4.38 11.80
C ALA A 9 -11.16 3.98 11.47
N GLY A 10 -11.95 3.61 12.48
CA GLY A 10 -13.36 3.33 12.26
C GLY A 10 -14.19 4.61 12.13
N ALA A 11 -15.50 4.46 11.93
CA ALA A 11 -16.43 5.57 11.72
C ALA A 11 -16.60 6.46 12.96
N ASN A 12 -16.31 5.94 14.15
CA ASN A 12 -16.35 6.64 15.42
C ASN A 12 -14.93 6.96 15.89
N PRO A 13 -14.36 8.11 15.50
CA PRO A 13 -12.97 8.43 15.81
C PRO A 13 -12.70 8.50 17.32
N THR A 14 -13.70 8.67 18.18
CA THR A 14 -13.56 8.68 19.64
C THR A 14 -13.49 7.31 20.29
N ALA A 15 -13.92 6.24 19.61
CA ALA A 15 -14.05 4.90 20.18
C ALA A 15 -13.30 3.83 19.38
N ASP A 16 -13.11 4.04 18.08
CA ASP A 16 -12.51 3.05 17.20
C ASP A 16 -10.98 3.11 17.25
N ILE A 17 -10.35 1.98 17.58
CA ILE A 17 -8.90 1.86 17.60
C ILE A 17 -8.38 1.96 16.17
N GLY A 18 -7.60 3.01 15.90
CA GLY A 18 -6.91 3.17 14.63
C GLY A 18 -5.70 2.25 14.51
N SER A 19 -5.41 1.79 13.30
CA SER A 19 -4.18 1.07 12.95
C SER A 19 -3.43 1.82 11.85
N SER A 20 -2.13 1.54 11.74
CA SER A 20 -1.35 2.04 10.62
C SER A 20 -0.46 0.95 10.04
N PHE A 21 -0.17 1.05 8.75
CA PHE A 21 0.78 0.17 8.10
C PHE A 21 1.90 1.02 7.55
N LEU A 22 3.14 0.63 7.83
CA LEU A 22 4.33 1.25 7.23
C LEU A 22 5.11 0.16 6.49
N GLN A 23 5.33 0.41 5.21
CA GLN A 23 6.16 -0.40 4.34
C GLN A 23 7.25 0.47 3.73
N LEU A 24 8.47 -0.03 3.84
CA LEU A 24 9.67 0.55 3.28
C LEU A 24 10.22 -0.43 2.26
N LEU A 25 10.50 0.07 1.06
CA LEU A 25 11.10 -0.71 -0.01
C LEU A 25 12.34 0.01 -0.51
N ASN A 26 13.48 -0.67 -0.45
CA ASN A 26 14.66 -0.31 -1.20
C ASN A 26 14.79 -1.25 -2.38
N GLU A 27 14.75 -0.67 -3.58
CA GLU A 27 14.64 -1.41 -4.82
C GLU A 27 15.84 -2.33 -5.02
N GLY A 28 15.59 -3.59 -5.37
CA GLY A 28 16.63 -4.62 -5.58
C GLY A 28 17.34 -5.06 -4.29
N VAL A 29 16.94 -4.55 -3.12
CA VAL A 29 17.59 -4.86 -1.84
C VAL A 29 16.63 -5.56 -0.89
N THR A 30 15.61 -4.85 -0.41
CA THR A 30 14.70 -5.41 0.60
C THR A 30 13.39 -4.64 0.68
N GLN A 31 12.33 -5.39 0.97
CA GLN A 31 11.10 -4.88 1.52
C GLN A 31 11.03 -5.17 3.01
N LYS A 32 10.68 -4.16 3.81
CA LYS A 32 10.36 -4.32 5.22
C LYS A 32 9.00 -3.70 5.51
N TYR A 33 8.21 -4.39 6.32
CA TYR A 33 6.98 -3.87 6.88
C TYR A 33 7.09 -3.95 8.41
N HIS A 34 6.57 -2.94 9.10
CA HIS A 34 6.54 -2.94 10.55
C HIS A 34 5.27 -3.64 11.05
N VAL A 35 5.45 -4.62 11.95
CA VAL A 35 4.38 -5.31 12.68
C VAL A 35 4.75 -5.27 14.15
N GLY A 36 3.76 -5.04 15.00
CA GLY A 36 3.94 -4.95 16.43
C GLY A 36 2.58 -5.01 17.14
N PRO A 37 2.59 -5.15 18.47
CA PRO A 37 1.36 -5.29 19.23
C PRO A 37 0.52 -4.03 19.10
N THR A 38 -0.75 -4.18 18.70
CA THR A 38 -1.76 -3.14 18.88
C THR A 38 -2.19 -3.08 20.35
N LEU A 39 -2.87 -1.99 20.77
CA LEU A 39 -3.36 -1.84 22.15
C LEU A 39 -4.26 -2.99 22.62
N ASP A 40 -4.92 -3.69 21.69
CA ASP A 40 -5.74 -4.87 21.97
C ASP A 40 -4.95 -6.19 21.96
N GLY A 41 -3.62 -6.14 21.91
CA GLY A 41 -2.73 -7.31 21.95
C GLY A 41 -2.68 -8.12 20.65
N ALA A 42 -3.34 -7.68 19.58
CA ALA A 42 -3.25 -8.36 18.28
C ALA A 42 -1.94 -8.02 17.55
N ASN A 43 -1.36 -9.01 16.87
CA ASN A 43 -0.26 -8.76 15.93
C ASN A 43 -0.83 -8.25 14.60
N ARG A 44 -0.97 -6.93 14.51
CA ARG A 44 -1.41 -6.23 13.30
C ARG A 44 -0.34 -5.22 12.87
N PRO A 45 -0.39 -4.69 11.63
CA PRO A 45 0.32 -3.47 11.31
C PRO A 45 0.03 -2.41 12.39
N THR A 46 1.07 -1.98 13.10
CA THR A 46 0.94 -1.25 14.38
C THR A 46 0.17 0.04 14.27
N SER A 47 -0.51 0.43 15.33
CA SER A 47 -0.93 1.81 15.57
C SER A 47 0.27 2.70 15.86
N LEU A 48 0.80 3.45 14.88
CA LEU A 48 1.92 4.39 15.08
C LEU A 48 1.58 5.53 16.05
N PHE A 49 0.31 5.69 16.39
CA PHE A 49 -0.13 6.79 17.24
C PHE A 49 -0.86 6.37 18.51
N ALA A 50 -1.06 5.09 18.80
CA ALA A 50 -1.83 4.68 19.97
C ALA A 50 -1.27 5.23 21.30
N THR A 51 -2.02 6.11 21.96
CA THR A 51 -1.75 6.45 23.36
C THR A 51 -2.50 5.47 24.26
N ALA A 52 -1.80 4.84 25.21
CA ALA A 52 -2.38 3.94 26.21
C ALA A 52 -3.28 4.64 27.26
N ASN A 53 -3.50 5.95 27.15
CA ASN A 53 -4.22 6.76 28.14
C ASN A 53 -5.45 7.42 27.49
N GLY A 54 -6.60 7.15 28.09
CA GLY A 54 -7.96 7.24 27.53
C GLY A 54 -8.50 8.61 27.07
N ASP A 55 -7.67 9.62 26.84
CA ASP A 55 -8.12 10.94 26.37
C ASP A 55 -7.38 11.44 25.12
N ASN A 56 -6.27 10.81 24.73
CA ASN A 56 -5.49 11.19 23.55
C ASN A 56 -5.77 10.22 22.40
N VAL A 57 -6.95 10.35 21.78
CA VAL A 57 -7.19 9.75 20.47
C VAL A 57 -6.32 10.52 19.46
N PRO A 58 -5.37 9.86 18.80
CA PRO A 58 -4.55 10.52 17.80
C PRO A 58 -5.38 10.86 16.59
N ARG A 59 -5.33 12.12 16.19
CA ARG A 59 -6.05 12.66 15.04
C ARG A 59 -5.05 13.39 14.16
N PHE A 60 -5.21 13.26 12.86
CA PHE A 60 -4.54 14.12 11.89
C PHE A 60 -5.62 14.77 11.03
N ASP A 61 -5.56 16.09 10.89
CA ASP A 61 -6.39 16.89 9.99
C ASP A 61 -5.61 17.31 8.74
N ARG A 62 -4.28 17.20 8.78
CA ARG A 62 -3.36 17.59 7.72
C ARG A 62 -2.15 16.68 7.65
N VAL A 63 -1.79 16.31 6.43
CA VAL A 63 -0.49 15.70 6.10
C VAL A 63 0.21 16.65 5.14
N THR A 64 1.47 16.99 5.43
CA THR A 64 2.24 17.93 4.61
C THR A 64 3.45 17.21 4.03
N PHE A 65 3.68 17.34 2.73
CA PHE A 65 4.83 16.79 2.01
C PHE A 65 5.56 17.95 1.31
N PRO A 66 6.85 18.19 1.55
CA PRO A 66 7.73 17.57 2.55
C PRO A 66 7.44 17.94 4.02
N GLY A 67 6.49 18.84 4.28
CA GLY A 67 6.39 19.50 5.58
C GLY A 67 7.41 20.64 5.67
N TRP A 68 8.13 20.74 6.79
CA TRP A 68 9.20 21.71 6.97
C TRP A 68 10.56 21.04 6.71
N ILE A 69 11.30 21.53 5.72
CA ILE A 69 12.69 21.11 5.47
C ILE A 69 13.58 22.33 5.59
N LEU A 70 14.69 22.17 6.33
CA LEU A 70 15.76 23.15 6.36
C LEU A 70 16.43 23.21 4.98
N VAL A 71 16.20 24.30 4.25
CA VAL A 71 16.82 24.52 2.94
C VAL A 71 18.24 25.04 3.16
N ASN A 72 19.21 24.13 3.16
CA ASN A 72 20.64 24.44 3.08
C ASN A 72 21.15 24.25 1.64
N PRO A 73 22.22 24.93 1.21
CA PRO A 73 22.87 24.64 -0.06
C PRO A 73 23.21 23.14 -0.17
N GLY A 74 22.69 22.47 -1.21
CA GLY A 74 22.92 21.04 -1.46
C GLY A 74 21.85 20.09 -0.91
N VAL A 75 20.75 20.58 -0.32
CA VAL A 75 19.61 19.74 0.10
C VAL A 75 18.36 20.14 -0.68
N GLU A 76 17.89 19.26 -1.57
CA GLU A 76 16.65 19.41 -2.33
C GLU A 76 15.76 18.16 -2.12
N PRO A 77 14.54 18.31 -1.58
CA PRO A 77 13.60 17.21 -1.48
C PRO A 77 13.01 16.91 -2.87
N VAL A 78 13.41 15.79 -3.45
CA VAL A 78 12.86 15.31 -4.72
C VAL A 78 11.88 14.17 -4.45
N TYR A 79 10.71 14.27 -5.07
CA TYR A 79 9.66 13.25 -5.07
C TYR A 79 9.33 12.92 -6.52
N ASP A 80 9.05 11.65 -6.78
CA ASP A 80 8.56 11.21 -8.09
C ASP A 80 7.03 11.28 -8.10
N ASP A 81 6.37 10.27 -7.52
CA ASP A 81 4.91 10.20 -7.41
C ASP A 81 4.45 10.21 -5.93
N ILE A 82 3.42 10.99 -5.63
CA ILE A 82 2.67 10.94 -4.36
C ILE A 82 1.25 10.46 -4.65
N TYR A 83 0.87 9.34 -4.03
CA TYR A 83 -0.48 8.79 -4.13
C TYR A 83 -1.19 8.90 -2.77
N ILE A 84 -2.36 9.52 -2.76
CA ILE A 84 -3.21 9.68 -1.59
C ILE A 84 -4.58 9.08 -1.88
N SER A 85 -5.03 8.18 -1.00
CA SER A 85 -6.36 7.60 -1.04
C SER A 85 -7.01 7.71 0.34
N ALA A 86 -8.32 7.94 0.37
CA ALA A 86 -9.10 8.12 1.59
C ALA A 86 -10.45 7.38 1.49
N GLY A 87 -11.06 7.12 2.64
CA GLY A 87 -12.31 6.39 2.75
C GLY A 87 -12.15 4.87 2.94
N PRO A 88 -13.24 4.10 2.86
CA PRO A 88 -13.25 2.69 3.23
C PRO A 88 -12.28 1.81 2.42
N GLY A 89 -11.97 2.20 1.18
CA GLY A 89 -11.06 1.50 0.28
C GLY A 89 -9.64 2.05 0.23
N ALA A 90 -9.23 2.91 1.17
CA ALA A 90 -7.95 3.62 1.10
C ALA A 90 -6.71 2.71 1.00
N GLN A 91 -6.80 1.50 1.57
CA GLN A 91 -5.74 0.49 1.49
C GLN A 91 -5.83 -0.40 0.23
N ALA A 92 -6.99 -0.46 -0.41
CA ALA A 92 -7.21 -1.30 -1.58
C ALA A 92 -6.45 -0.74 -2.79
N ARG A 93 -5.68 -1.60 -3.46
CA ARG A 93 -4.79 -1.19 -4.55
C ARG A 93 -4.35 -2.36 -5.42
N VAL A 94 -3.79 -2.03 -6.57
CA VAL A 94 -3.17 -2.99 -7.49
C VAL A 94 -1.70 -2.63 -7.63
N GLU A 95 -0.83 -3.62 -7.54
CA GLU A 95 0.62 -3.46 -7.68
C GLU A 95 1.19 -4.51 -8.64
N ILE A 96 2.32 -4.19 -9.27
CA ILE A 96 3.17 -5.17 -9.93
C ILE A 96 4.45 -5.36 -9.12
N GLY A 97 4.94 -6.61 -9.05
CA GLY A 97 6.18 -6.96 -8.34
C GLY A 97 7.06 -7.94 -9.10
N ASP A 98 8.31 -8.05 -8.67
CA ASP A 98 9.38 -8.88 -9.26
C ASP A 98 9.42 -10.33 -8.73
N ALA A 99 8.57 -10.68 -7.76
CA ALA A 99 8.51 -12.03 -7.19
C ALA A 99 7.06 -12.53 -7.12
N PRO A 100 6.80 -13.85 -7.16
CA PRO A 100 5.44 -14.41 -7.07
C PRO A 100 4.76 -14.20 -5.70
N ASN A 101 5.57 -14.02 -4.66
CA ASN A 101 5.10 -13.73 -3.31
C ASN A 101 5.34 -12.25 -2.99
N TYR A 102 4.27 -11.51 -2.68
CA TYR A 102 4.32 -10.07 -2.41
C TYR A 102 5.34 -9.68 -1.33
N SER A 103 5.45 -10.48 -0.27
CA SER A 103 6.41 -10.26 0.82
C SER A 103 7.88 -10.32 0.38
N ASN A 104 8.15 -11.03 -0.71
CA ASN A 104 9.50 -11.28 -1.23
C ASN A 104 9.87 -10.32 -2.36
N CYS A 105 8.94 -9.44 -2.78
CA CYS A 105 9.22 -8.48 -3.83
C CYS A 105 10.28 -7.47 -3.38
N THR A 106 11.24 -7.20 -4.25
CA THR A 106 12.25 -6.15 -4.07
C THR A 106 12.08 -5.02 -5.08
N ASN A 107 11.20 -5.16 -6.05
CA ASN A 107 10.73 -4.09 -6.93
C ASN A 107 9.20 -4.12 -6.95
N LEU A 108 8.55 -3.00 -6.63
CA LEU A 108 7.10 -2.87 -6.64
C LEU A 108 6.68 -1.54 -7.24
N THR A 109 5.66 -1.57 -8.09
CA THR A 109 5.07 -0.36 -8.65
C THR A 109 3.56 -0.36 -8.49
N LEU A 110 3.00 0.78 -8.06
CA LEU A 110 1.57 0.99 -7.86
C LEU A 110 0.86 1.29 -9.20
N ALA A 111 -0.27 0.65 -9.45
CA ALA A 111 -1.13 0.98 -10.58
C ALA A 111 -2.07 2.16 -10.24
N THR A 112 -2.46 2.92 -11.25
CA THR A 112 -3.54 3.91 -11.14
C THR A 112 -4.87 3.18 -11.37
N ILE A 113 -5.73 3.10 -10.35
CA ILE A 113 -7.06 2.50 -10.48
C ILE A 113 -7.95 3.43 -11.31
N ASN A 114 -8.52 2.92 -12.41
CA ASN A 114 -9.50 3.64 -13.23
C ASN A 114 -10.94 3.32 -12.80
N HIS A 115 -11.20 2.06 -12.42
CA HIS A 115 -12.51 1.59 -12.00
C HIS A 115 -12.39 0.36 -11.09
N TRP A 116 -13.27 0.25 -10.10
CA TRP A 116 -13.39 -0.91 -9.23
C TRP A 116 -14.87 -1.27 -9.08
N SER A 117 -15.19 -2.54 -9.28
CA SER A 117 -16.50 -3.12 -9.01
C SER A 117 -16.33 -4.48 -8.34
N ASP A 118 -17.45 -5.09 -7.96
CA ASP A 118 -17.46 -6.43 -7.37
C ASP A 118 -16.88 -7.50 -8.31
N PHE A 119 -16.91 -7.26 -9.63
CA PHE A 119 -16.54 -8.25 -10.64
C PHE A 119 -15.32 -7.87 -11.47
N SER A 120 -14.89 -6.61 -11.46
CA SER A 120 -13.78 -6.15 -12.29
C SER A 120 -13.03 -4.98 -11.68
N ILE A 121 -11.72 -4.99 -11.89
CA ILE A 121 -10.83 -3.88 -11.60
C ILE A 121 -10.20 -3.48 -12.93
N THR A 122 -10.30 -2.20 -13.27
CA THR A 122 -9.59 -1.61 -14.40
C THR A 122 -8.53 -0.68 -13.85
N ALA A 123 -7.28 -0.91 -14.22
CA ALA A 123 -6.15 -0.15 -13.71
C ALA A 123 -5.12 0.09 -14.83
N THR A 124 -4.52 1.28 -14.81
CA THR A 124 -3.35 1.62 -15.63
C THR A 124 -2.09 1.25 -14.84
N LEU A 125 -1.37 0.23 -15.31
CA LEU A 125 -0.09 -0.14 -14.71
C LEU A 125 0.93 0.97 -14.94
N ARG A 126 1.62 1.37 -13.87
CA ARG A 126 2.83 2.18 -13.98
C ARG A 126 4.00 1.23 -14.14
N GLN A 127 4.76 1.40 -15.21
CA GLN A 127 5.89 0.51 -15.52
C GLN A 127 7.01 0.64 -14.48
N GLY A 128 7.23 1.83 -13.91
CA GLY A 128 8.32 2.06 -12.97
C GLY A 128 9.67 1.71 -13.59
N SER A 129 10.52 1.02 -12.84
CA SER A 129 11.84 0.55 -13.28
C SER A 129 11.83 -0.78 -14.03
N PHE A 130 10.67 -1.44 -14.15
CA PHE A 130 10.54 -2.63 -14.98
C PHE A 130 10.80 -2.29 -16.45
N LYS A 131 11.32 -3.26 -17.20
CA LYS A 131 11.61 -3.13 -18.64
C LYS A 131 10.65 -4.00 -19.44
N ASN A 132 10.43 -3.63 -20.70
CA ASN A 132 9.72 -4.49 -21.63
C ASN A 132 10.41 -5.86 -21.73
N GLY A 133 9.63 -6.93 -21.61
CA GLY A 133 10.12 -8.30 -21.56
C GLY A 133 10.35 -8.85 -20.14
N ASP A 134 10.35 -8.00 -19.11
CA ASP A 134 10.51 -8.48 -17.73
C ASP A 134 9.31 -9.35 -17.32
N SER A 135 9.62 -10.43 -16.60
CA SER A 135 8.62 -11.19 -15.86
C SER A 135 8.25 -10.42 -14.59
N ALA A 136 6.96 -10.16 -14.43
CA ALA A 136 6.42 -9.51 -13.24
C ALA A 136 5.17 -10.27 -12.74
N TYR A 137 4.68 -9.87 -11.57
CA TYR A 137 3.52 -10.47 -10.94
C TYR A 137 2.55 -9.38 -10.53
N LEU A 138 1.30 -9.50 -10.97
CA LEU A 138 0.20 -8.61 -10.60
C LEU A 138 -0.41 -9.06 -9.26
N PHE A 139 -0.59 -8.10 -8.37
CA PHE A 139 -1.18 -8.27 -7.05
C PHE A 139 -2.38 -7.36 -6.88
N VAL A 140 -3.46 -7.91 -6.30
CA VAL A 140 -4.58 -7.14 -5.78
C VAL A 140 -4.51 -7.17 -4.26
N ILE A 141 -4.52 -5.99 -3.64
CA ILE A 141 -4.59 -5.83 -2.20
C ILE A 141 -5.99 -5.28 -1.87
N ASP A 142 -6.70 -5.93 -0.95
CA ASP A 142 -8.03 -5.50 -0.51
C ASP A 142 -7.98 -4.37 0.55
N ALA A 143 -9.16 -3.88 0.95
CA ALA A 143 -9.32 -2.80 1.93
C ALA A 143 -8.85 -3.17 3.35
N GLU A 144 -8.66 -4.46 3.62
CA GLU A 144 -8.11 -4.99 4.86
C GLU A 144 -6.60 -5.23 4.77
N GLY A 145 -6.00 -5.04 3.59
CA GLY A 145 -4.58 -5.24 3.35
C GLY A 145 -4.21 -6.68 2.99
N ASN A 146 -5.17 -7.58 2.79
CA ASN A 146 -4.86 -8.93 2.33
C ASN A 146 -4.46 -8.90 0.86
N THR A 147 -3.40 -9.61 0.54
CA THR A 147 -2.87 -9.69 -0.83
C THR A 147 -3.38 -10.95 -1.52
N SER A 148 -3.69 -10.86 -2.81
CA SER A 148 -3.93 -12.01 -3.68
C SER A 148 -2.66 -12.84 -3.87
N ASP A 149 -2.80 -14.03 -4.44
CA ASP A 149 -1.65 -14.71 -5.05
C ASP A 149 -1.18 -13.91 -6.27
N GLY A 150 0.12 -13.95 -6.56
CA GLY A 150 0.72 -13.22 -7.67
C GLY A 150 0.36 -13.82 -9.03
N LYS A 151 -0.23 -13.01 -9.91
CA LYS A 151 -0.53 -13.42 -11.30
C LYS A 151 0.63 -13.03 -12.21
N ALA A 152 1.31 -14.02 -12.78
CA ALA A 152 2.42 -13.77 -13.71
C ALA A 152 1.96 -12.95 -14.94
N ILE A 153 2.76 -11.95 -15.30
CA ILE A 153 2.60 -11.08 -16.46
C ILE A 153 3.98 -10.85 -17.11
N THR A 154 3.98 -10.44 -18.38
CA THR A 154 5.18 -9.93 -19.06
C THR A 154 4.97 -8.48 -19.41
N ILE A 155 5.89 -7.62 -18.99
CA ILE A 155 5.81 -6.18 -19.25
C ILE A 155 5.99 -5.90 -20.75
N GLY A 156 5.16 -5.02 -21.31
CA GLY A 156 5.23 -4.62 -22.72
C GLY A 156 4.52 -5.52 -23.73
N ASN A 157 3.99 -6.68 -23.32
CA ASN A 157 3.15 -7.53 -24.18
C ASN A 157 1.66 -7.30 -23.85
N GLY A 158 0.91 -6.80 -24.82
CA GLY A 158 -0.53 -6.55 -24.70
C GLY A 158 -1.33 -7.85 -24.67
N ILE A 159 -2.16 -7.98 -23.62
CA ILE A 159 -3.11 -9.05 -23.31
C ILE A 159 -2.49 -10.25 -22.56
N VAL A 160 -2.70 -10.26 -21.25
CA VAL A 160 -2.60 -11.44 -20.39
C VAL A 160 -4.03 -11.91 -20.10
N SER A 161 -4.34 -13.19 -20.36
CA SER A 161 -5.67 -13.75 -20.11
C SER A 161 -5.83 -14.29 -18.68
N GLY A 162 -7.02 -14.07 -18.12
CA GLY A 162 -7.44 -14.55 -16.79
C GLY A 162 -7.11 -13.59 -15.63
N ALA A 163 -8.08 -13.38 -14.76
CA ALA A 163 -7.95 -12.52 -13.57
C ALA A 163 -6.94 -13.08 -12.54
N PRO A 164 -6.33 -12.23 -11.70
CA PRO A 164 -5.64 -12.68 -10.50
C PRO A 164 -6.62 -13.37 -9.53
N ALA A 165 -6.10 -14.23 -8.65
CA ALA A 165 -6.92 -14.84 -7.61
C ALA A 165 -7.52 -13.76 -6.70
N LYS A 166 -8.72 -14.00 -6.15
CA LYS A 166 -9.32 -13.05 -5.20
C LYS A 166 -8.46 -12.93 -3.93
N PRO A 167 -8.34 -11.73 -3.33
CA PRO A 167 -7.72 -11.57 -2.02
C PRO A 167 -8.40 -12.45 -0.96
N LYS A 168 -7.63 -12.91 0.03
CA LYS A 168 -8.09 -13.88 1.05
C LYS A 168 -9.17 -13.34 2.00
N GLY A 169 -9.44 -12.03 2.00
CA GLY A 169 -10.39 -11.35 2.89
C GLY A 169 -11.71 -10.91 2.27
N LEU A 170 -11.93 -11.11 0.95
CA LEU A 170 -13.13 -10.61 0.28
C LEU A 170 -14.41 -11.28 0.81
N ARG A 171 -15.21 -10.54 1.58
CA ARG A 171 -16.55 -10.93 2.02
C ARG A 171 -17.60 -10.29 1.11
N ILE A 172 -18.28 -11.12 0.32
CA ILE A 172 -19.47 -10.72 -0.43
C ILE A 172 -20.60 -10.59 0.61
N LYS A 173 -21.26 -9.43 0.64
CA LYS A 173 -22.50 -9.25 1.41
C LYS A 173 -23.70 -9.79 0.64
#